data_AF-A0A2G4GQ01-F1
#
_entry.id   AF-A0A2G4GQ01-F1
#
_cell.length_a   1.000
_cell.length_b   1.000
_cell.length_c   1.000
_cell.angle_alpha   90.00
_cell.angle_beta   90.00
_cell.angle_gamma   90.00
#
_symmetry.space_group_name_H-M   'P 1'
#
loop_
_entity.id
_entity.type
_entity.pdbx_description
1 polymer ?
#
loop_
_entity_poly.entity_id
_entity_poly.type
_entity_poly.pdbx_seq_one_letter_code
_entity_poly.pdbx_strand_id
1 'polypeptide(L)'
;MKFLKSAHLAPTLVVTLVGFLLSMALFTFLQSLVITAAVFCGQLSIGWSNDLVDAESDRAQNRLEKPLVNGSIKQGELQRAIFVALPLCVLLSIFGPLHLAGGFTHLLGVGCGVAYNFYFKSRITSPIPYAVAFAALVSCVFIGAEQTPPWWVATSGALLGIAAHFANVLKDMEKDRSIGLQGLPQRIGSLNSIRVAGGGLGLVALLLSLYIGTFRFPLIAAALLACTVLILSPKRAGFPAIMGLALIDVVAFVASQ
;
A
#
# COMPACT_ATOMS: atom_id res chain seq x y z
N MET A 1 -18.58 -11.04 -1.71
CA MET A 1 -17.38 -11.43 -0.93
C MET A 1 -16.20 -11.90 -1.78
N LYS A 2 -16.40 -12.70 -2.85
CA LYS A 2 -15.30 -13.25 -3.66
C LYS A 2 -14.41 -12.18 -4.33
N PHE A 3 -15.00 -11.16 -4.95
CA PHE A 3 -14.24 -10.06 -5.60
C PHE A 3 -13.38 -9.29 -4.60
N LEU A 4 -13.91 -9.07 -3.39
CA LEU A 4 -13.18 -8.42 -2.30
C LEU A 4 -11.99 -9.26 -1.83
N LYS A 5 -12.14 -10.59 -1.79
CA LYS A 5 -11.03 -11.50 -1.46
C LYS A 5 -9.93 -11.43 -2.52
N SER A 6 -10.28 -11.45 -3.81
CA SER A 6 -9.32 -11.27 -4.91
C SER A 6 -8.70 -9.86 -4.94
N ALA A 7 -9.37 -8.85 -4.39
CA ALA A 7 -8.82 -7.50 -4.25
C ALA A 7 -7.86 -7.35 -3.05
N HIS A 8 -7.49 -8.43 -2.36
CA HIS A 8 -6.70 -8.36 -1.12
C HIS A 8 -7.33 -7.41 -0.08
N LEU A 9 -8.56 -7.73 0.35
CA LEU A 9 -9.43 -6.84 1.13
C LEU A 9 -8.74 -6.09 2.28
N ALA A 10 -7.91 -6.75 3.10
CA ALA A 10 -7.30 -6.11 4.26
C ALA A 10 -6.38 -4.92 3.88
N PRO A 11 -5.33 -5.09 3.04
CA PRO A 11 -4.55 -3.95 2.55
C PRO A 11 -5.40 -2.91 1.81
N THR A 12 -6.36 -3.34 0.99
CA THR A 12 -7.26 -2.42 0.28
C THR A 12 -8.01 -1.50 1.24
N LEU A 13 -8.58 -2.05 2.32
CA LEU A 13 -9.29 -1.26 3.34
C LEU A 13 -8.36 -0.32 4.08
N VAL A 14 -7.17 -0.77 4.46
CA VAL A 14 -6.19 0.06 5.17
C VAL A 14 -5.76 1.25 4.32
N VAL A 15 -5.36 1.02 3.08
CA VAL A 15 -4.92 2.10 2.18
C VAL A 15 -6.05 3.08 1.87
N THR A 16 -7.27 2.55 1.69
CA THR A 16 -8.48 3.38 1.51
C THR A 16 -8.77 4.24 2.73
N LEU A 17 -8.66 3.67 3.94
CA LEU A 17 -8.86 4.40 5.19
C LEU A 17 -7.77 5.45 5.43
N VAL A 18 -6.50 5.14 5.10
CA VAL A 18 -5.42 6.13 5.13
C VAL A 18 -5.73 7.31 4.21
N GLY A 19 -6.17 7.05 2.97
CA GLY A 19 -6.58 8.10 2.04
C GLY A 19 -7.73 8.95 2.58
N PHE A 20 -8.75 8.30 3.17
CA PHE A 20 -9.87 9.00 3.82
C PHE A 20 -9.39 9.90 4.96
N LEU A 21 -8.67 9.36 5.94
CA LEU A 21 -8.23 10.09 7.12
C LEU A 21 -7.32 11.26 6.75
N LEU A 22 -6.36 11.05 5.84
CA LEU A 22 -5.49 12.14 5.37
C LEU A 22 -6.30 13.23 4.66
N SER A 23 -7.26 12.85 3.82
CA SER A 23 -8.09 13.84 3.13
C SER A 23 -8.95 14.67 4.08
N MET A 24 -9.41 14.09 5.20
CA MET A 24 -10.20 14.82 6.21
C MET A 24 -9.44 15.98 6.86
N ALA A 25 -8.10 15.99 6.79
CA ALA A 25 -7.30 17.11 7.30
C ALA A 25 -7.36 18.35 6.40
N LEU A 26 -7.61 18.19 5.09
CA LEU A 26 -7.51 19.28 4.10
C LEU A 26 -8.80 19.51 3.29
N PHE A 27 -9.76 18.59 3.36
CA PHE A 27 -10.98 18.61 2.57
C PHE A 27 -12.22 18.44 3.43
N THR A 28 -13.37 18.84 2.87
CA THR A 28 -14.67 18.55 3.49
C THR A 28 -14.97 17.05 3.48
N PHE A 29 -15.83 16.60 4.39
CA PHE A 29 -16.23 15.19 4.47
C PHE A 29 -16.71 14.61 3.12
N LEU A 30 -17.52 15.35 2.36
CA LEU A 30 -18.02 14.87 1.07
C LEU A 30 -16.88 14.74 0.04
N GLN A 31 -15.96 15.71 0.00
CA GLN A 31 -14.77 15.62 -0.86
C GLN A 31 -13.88 14.43 -0.46
N SER A 32 -13.68 14.22 0.85
CA SER A 32 -12.96 13.06 1.38
C SER A 32 -13.58 11.73 0.96
N LEU A 33 -14.91 11.62 0.92
CA LEU A 33 -15.59 10.43 0.40
C LEU A 33 -15.29 10.18 -1.08
N VAL A 34 -15.24 11.24 -1.91
CA VAL A 34 -14.91 11.12 -3.34
C VAL A 34 -13.45 10.70 -3.54
N ILE A 35 -12.52 11.29 -2.79
CA ILE A 35 -11.09 10.91 -2.79
C ILE A 35 -10.96 9.44 -2.36
N THR A 36 -11.68 9.04 -1.32
CA THR A 36 -11.69 7.67 -0.80
C THR A 36 -12.20 6.67 -1.84
N ALA A 37 -13.27 7.03 -2.57
CA ALA A 37 -13.78 6.22 -3.67
C ALA A 37 -12.75 6.07 -4.80
N ALA A 38 -12.00 7.14 -5.12
CA ALA A 38 -10.90 7.07 -6.09
C ALA A 38 -9.80 6.10 -5.64
N VAL A 39 -9.32 6.23 -4.40
CA VAL A 39 -8.31 5.35 -3.80
C VAL A 39 -8.79 3.90 -3.77
N PHE A 40 -10.03 3.67 -3.36
CA PHE A 40 -10.64 2.35 -3.30
C PHE A 40 -10.69 1.69 -4.69
N CYS A 41 -11.14 2.42 -5.72
CA CYS A 41 -11.16 1.92 -7.11
C CYS A 41 -9.76 1.60 -7.64
N GLY A 42 -8.76 2.42 -7.27
CA GLY A 42 -7.35 2.17 -7.57
C GLY A 42 -6.85 0.88 -6.92
N GLN A 43 -7.12 0.70 -5.62
CA GLN A 43 -6.74 -0.53 -4.87
C GLN A 43 -7.42 -1.78 -5.41
N LEU A 44 -8.70 -1.71 -5.77
CA LEU A 44 -9.40 -2.81 -6.44
C LEU A 44 -8.72 -3.19 -7.76
N SER A 45 -8.35 -2.19 -8.57
CA SER A 45 -7.67 -2.42 -9.86
C SER A 45 -6.28 -3.05 -9.68
N ILE A 46 -5.50 -2.59 -8.69
CA ILE A 46 -4.20 -3.18 -8.34
C ILE A 46 -4.38 -4.63 -7.86
N GLY A 47 -5.30 -4.88 -6.93
CA GLY A 47 -5.53 -6.20 -6.36
C GLY A 47 -6.00 -7.21 -7.41
N TRP A 48 -7.00 -6.85 -8.23
CA TRP A 48 -7.49 -7.74 -9.28
C TRP A 48 -6.47 -7.98 -10.38
N SER A 49 -5.71 -6.96 -10.78
CA SER A 49 -4.63 -7.16 -11.76
C SER A 49 -3.52 -8.07 -11.22
N ASN A 50 -3.20 -7.98 -9.93
CA ASN A 50 -2.26 -8.91 -9.29
C ASN A 50 -2.77 -10.35 -9.36
N ASP A 51 -4.03 -10.60 -8.99
CA ASP A 51 -4.61 -11.94 -9.00
C ASP A 51 -4.66 -12.53 -10.44
N LEU A 52 -4.91 -11.68 -11.44
CA LEU A 52 -4.86 -12.08 -12.86
C LEU A 52 -3.45 -12.44 -13.34
N VAL A 53 -2.44 -11.62 -12.98
CA VAL A 53 -1.04 -11.86 -13.36
C VAL A 53 -0.49 -13.11 -12.68
N ASP A 54 -0.83 -13.32 -11.40
CA ASP A 54 -0.34 -14.45 -10.62
C ASP A 54 -1.09 -15.77 -10.94
N ALA A 55 -2.19 -15.73 -11.70
CA ALA A 55 -3.15 -16.83 -11.84
C ALA A 55 -2.53 -18.19 -12.20
N GLU A 56 -1.60 -18.23 -13.15
CA GLU A 56 -0.91 -19.48 -13.54
C GLU A 56 0.00 -20.00 -12.44
N SER A 57 0.78 -19.11 -11.84
CA SER A 57 1.70 -19.45 -10.74
C SER A 57 0.95 -19.90 -9.49
N ASP A 58 -0.19 -19.27 -9.18
CA ASP A 58 -1.02 -19.63 -8.03
C ASP A 58 -1.71 -20.99 -8.23
N ARG A 59 -2.10 -21.32 -9.47
CA ARG A 59 -2.59 -22.66 -9.81
C ARG A 59 -1.50 -23.72 -9.66
N ALA A 60 -0.30 -23.45 -10.17
CA ALA A 60 0.84 -24.36 -10.02
C ALA A 60 1.19 -24.61 -8.54
N GLN A 61 0.94 -23.64 -7.66
CA GLN A 61 1.16 -23.75 -6.22
C GLN A 61 -0.05 -24.29 -5.42
N ASN A 62 -1.16 -24.66 -6.08
CA ASN A 62 -2.39 -25.13 -5.44
C ASN A 62 -2.95 -24.16 -4.37
N ARG A 63 -2.91 -22.85 -4.64
CA ARG A 63 -3.47 -21.81 -3.74
C ARG A 63 -5.00 -21.76 -3.79
N LEU A 64 -5.66 -22.84 -3.37
CA LEU A 64 -7.13 -23.01 -3.40
C LEU A 64 -7.88 -21.98 -2.54
N GLU A 65 -7.21 -21.27 -1.64
CA GLU A 65 -7.78 -20.14 -0.95
C GLU A 65 -8.09 -18.95 -1.87
N LYS A 66 -7.42 -18.83 -3.03
CA LYS A 66 -7.64 -17.76 -4.00
C LYS A 66 -8.87 -18.01 -4.88
N PRO A 67 -9.76 -17.03 -5.07
CA PRO A 67 -10.99 -17.20 -5.85
C PRO A 67 -10.79 -17.63 -7.32
N LEU A 68 -9.71 -17.18 -7.98
CA LEU A 68 -9.39 -17.58 -9.35
C LEU A 68 -8.91 -19.03 -9.45
N VAL A 69 -8.19 -19.52 -8.43
CA VAL A 69 -7.61 -20.87 -8.42
C VAL A 69 -8.69 -21.91 -8.15
N ASN A 70 -9.58 -21.64 -7.19
CA ASN A 70 -10.72 -22.52 -6.90
C ASN A 70 -11.92 -22.35 -7.86
N GLY A 71 -11.79 -21.51 -8.89
CA GLY A 71 -12.81 -21.29 -9.92
C GLY A 71 -14.06 -20.56 -9.44
N SER A 72 -14.07 -20.03 -8.22
CA SER A 72 -15.23 -19.31 -7.68
C SER A 72 -15.44 -17.94 -8.31
N ILE A 73 -14.41 -17.39 -8.97
CA ILE A 73 -14.45 -16.26 -9.92
C ILE A 73 -13.72 -16.69 -11.20
N LYS A 74 -14.27 -16.32 -12.37
CA LYS A 74 -13.64 -16.49 -13.67
C LYS A 74 -12.74 -15.30 -14.02
N GLN A 75 -11.67 -15.55 -14.79
CA GLN A 75 -10.77 -14.51 -15.28
C GLN A 75 -11.49 -13.36 -15.99
N GLY A 76 -12.45 -13.65 -16.88
CA GLY A 76 -13.24 -12.65 -17.57
C GLY A 76 -14.17 -11.81 -16.66
N GLU A 77 -14.48 -12.27 -15.45
CA GLU A 77 -15.21 -11.48 -14.46
C GLU A 77 -14.30 -10.44 -13.81
N LEU A 78 -13.07 -10.80 -13.44
CA LEU A 78 -12.09 -9.83 -12.92
C LEU A 78 -11.67 -8.82 -13.98
N GLN A 79 -11.47 -9.24 -15.23
CA GLN A 79 -11.17 -8.33 -16.33
C GLN A 79 -12.26 -7.27 -16.50
N ARG A 80 -13.55 -7.68 -16.47
CA ARG A 80 -14.69 -6.75 -16.50
C ARG A 80 -14.70 -5.83 -15.28
N ALA A 81 -14.42 -6.35 -14.10
CA ALA A 81 -14.35 -5.56 -12.87
C ALA A 81 -13.26 -4.48 -12.96
N ILE A 82 -12.06 -4.81 -13.45
CA ILE A 82 -10.98 -3.85 -13.73
C ILE A 82 -11.42 -2.83 -14.79
N PHE A 83 -12.10 -3.27 -15.85
CA PHE A 83 -12.64 -2.39 -16.90
C PHE A 83 -13.65 -1.36 -16.39
N VAL A 84 -14.24 -1.58 -15.21
CA VAL A 84 -15.13 -0.61 -14.54
C VAL A 84 -14.37 0.21 -13.51
N ALA A 85 -13.62 -0.45 -12.61
CA ALA A 85 -12.95 0.23 -11.52
C ALA A 85 -11.82 1.16 -11.97
N LEU A 86 -11.06 0.78 -13.01
CA LEU A 86 -9.94 1.60 -13.46
C LEU A 86 -10.41 2.92 -14.10
N PRO A 87 -11.39 2.96 -15.01
CA PRO A 87 -11.96 4.23 -15.49
C PRO A 87 -12.57 5.06 -14.37
N LEU A 88 -13.29 4.45 -13.41
CA LEU A 88 -13.81 5.17 -12.25
C LEU A 88 -12.69 5.78 -11.41
N CYS A 89 -11.61 5.04 -11.16
CA CYS A 89 -10.42 5.55 -10.48
C CYS A 89 -9.88 6.79 -11.20
N VAL A 90 -9.71 6.71 -12.53
CA VAL A 90 -9.22 7.84 -13.35
C VAL A 90 -10.15 9.04 -13.26
N LEU A 91 -11.45 8.84 -13.48
CA LEU A 91 -12.44 9.92 -13.47
C LEU A 91 -12.51 10.61 -12.11
N LEU A 92 -12.60 9.83 -11.02
CA LEU A 92 -12.67 10.37 -9.66
C LEU A 92 -11.37 11.04 -9.23
N SER A 93 -10.22 10.58 -9.73
CA SER A 93 -8.93 11.21 -9.41
C SER A 93 -8.77 12.55 -10.12
N ILE A 94 -9.11 12.61 -11.41
CA ILE A 94 -8.84 13.78 -12.28
C ILE A 94 -9.92 14.85 -12.16
N PHE A 95 -11.19 14.44 -12.12
CA PHE A 95 -12.34 15.34 -12.06
C PHE A 95 -12.95 15.46 -10.67
N GLY A 96 -12.39 14.76 -9.69
CA GLY A 96 -12.76 14.91 -8.28
C GLY A 96 -11.98 16.02 -7.57
N PRO A 97 -12.03 16.03 -6.23
CA PRO A 97 -11.46 17.09 -5.40
C PRO A 97 -9.94 17.24 -5.48
N LEU A 98 -9.22 16.23 -6.00
CA LEU A 98 -7.77 16.28 -6.14
C LEU A 98 -7.29 17.15 -7.32
N HIS A 99 -8.20 17.59 -8.18
CA HIS A 99 -7.89 18.30 -9.42
C HIS A 99 -6.86 17.55 -10.29
N LEU A 100 -6.31 18.21 -11.32
CA LEU A 100 -5.38 17.56 -12.25
C LEU A 100 -4.09 17.11 -11.56
N ALA A 101 -3.41 17.99 -10.81
CA ALA A 101 -2.11 17.70 -10.25
C ALA A 101 -2.17 16.62 -9.16
N GLY A 102 -3.12 16.72 -8.23
CA GLY A 102 -3.36 15.70 -7.21
C GLY A 102 -3.86 14.40 -7.84
N GLY A 103 -4.77 14.48 -8.82
CA GLY A 103 -5.29 13.34 -9.55
C GLY A 103 -4.20 12.53 -10.27
N PHE A 104 -3.31 13.20 -11.01
CA PHE A 104 -2.17 12.53 -11.65
C PHE A 104 -1.19 11.96 -10.63
N THR A 105 -0.99 12.63 -9.49
CA THR A 105 -0.16 12.10 -8.40
C THR A 105 -0.77 10.79 -7.86
N HIS A 106 -2.07 10.77 -7.59
CA HIS A 106 -2.75 9.54 -7.17
C HIS A 106 -2.64 8.43 -8.22
N LEU A 107 -2.85 8.76 -9.51
CA LEU A 107 -2.75 7.80 -10.61
C LEU A 107 -1.32 7.30 -10.84
N LEU A 108 -0.29 8.10 -10.55
CA LEU A 108 1.10 7.63 -10.52
C LEU A 108 1.25 6.50 -9.51
N GLY A 109 0.68 6.66 -8.30
CA GLY A 109 0.71 5.61 -7.29
C GLY A 109 -0.04 4.34 -7.70
N VAL A 110 -1.21 4.49 -8.32
CA VAL A 110 -1.96 3.35 -8.88
C VAL A 110 -1.17 2.66 -10.00
N GLY A 111 -0.58 3.45 -10.90
CA GLY A 111 0.28 2.98 -11.98
C GLY A 111 1.50 2.22 -11.46
N CYS A 112 2.13 2.68 -10.38
CA CYS A 112 3.21 1.96 -9.70
C CYS A 112 2.76 0.61 -9.15
N GLY A 113 1.58 0.54 -8.52
CA GLY A 113 1.01 -0.73 -8.05
C GLY A 113 0.77 -1.73 -9.18
N VAL A 114 0.22 -1.26 -10.31
CA VAL A 114 0.03 -2.10 -11.50
C VAL A 114 1.38 -2.51 -12.10
N ALA A 115 2.30 -1.56 -12.32
CA ALA A 115 3.63 -1.84 -12.85
C ALA A 115 4.41 -2.83 -11.99
N TYR A 116 4.22 -2.80 -10.67
CA TYR A 116 4.79 -3.79 -9.77
C TYR A 116 4.33 -5.20 -10.15
N ASN A 117 3.02 -5.42 -10.27
CA ASN A 117 2.45 -6.73 -10.59
C ASN A 117 3.04 -7.30 -11.89
N PHE A 118 3.10 -6.48 -12.94
CA PHE A 118 3.52 -6.94 -14.28
C PHE A 118 5.04 -7.02 -14.48
N TYR A 119 5.84 -6.20 -13.79
CA TYR A 119 7.24 -6.02 -14.15
C TYR A 119 8.22 -6.00 -12.97
N PHE A 120 7.94 -5.25 -11.91
CA PHE A 120 8.93 -5.03 -10.86
C PHE A 120 8.98 -6.13 -9.80
N LYS A 121 7.92 -6.93 -9.63
CA LYS A 121 7.79 -7.95 -8.57
C LYS A 121 8.99 -8.92 -8.51
N SER A 122 9.57 -9.27 -9.66
CA SER A 122 10.71 -10.19 -9.79
C SER A 122 12.07 -9.49 -9.95
N ARG A 123 12.15 -8.16 -9.78
CA ARG A 123 13.35 -7.35 -10.03
C ARG A 123 13.97 -6.76 -8.76
N ILE A 124 15.27 -6.49 -8.81
CA ILE A 124 15.99 -5.76 -7.74
C ILE A 124 15.32 -4.41 -7.46
N THR A 125 14.71 -3.79 -8.46
CA THR A 125 13.98 -2.53 -8.33
C THR A 125 12.58 -2.66 -7.72
N SER A 126 12.16 -3.86 -7.28
CA SER A 126 10.85 -4.11 -6.62
C SER A 126 10.43 -3.15 -5.51
N PRO A 127 11.33 -2.52 -4.70
CA PRO A 127 10.90 -1.55 -3.70
C PRO A 127 10.51 -0.19 -4.27
N ILE A 128 10.99 0.17 -5.48
CA ILE A 128 10.78 1.50 -6.06
C ILE A 128 9.29 1.81 -6.26
N PRO A 129 8.48 0.92 -6.88
CA PRO A 129 7.05 1.19 -7.03
C PRO A 129 6.33 1.39 -5.70
N TYR A 130 6.71 0.66 -4.65
CA TYR A 130 6.12 0.83 -3.32
C TYR A 130 6.48 2.18 -2.69
N ALA A 131 7.74 2.58 -2.79
CA ALA A 131 8.19 3.89 -2.31
C ALA A 131 7.43 5.02 -3.00
N VAL A 132 7.34 4.97 -4.33
CA VAL A 132 6.65 6.00 -5.13
C VAL A 132 5.14 5.96 -4.87
N ALA A 133 4.51 4.78 -4.81
CA ALA A 133 3.07 4.67 -4.62
C ALA A 133 2.61 5.21 -3.27
N PHE A 134 3.34 4.91 -2.19
CA PHE A 134 2.97 5.40 -0.85
C PHE A 134 3.26 6.88 -0.69
N ALA A 135 4.37 7.39 -1.24
CA ALA A 135 4.62 8.83 -1.28
C ALA A 135 3.53 9.56 -2.08
N ALA A 136 3.18 9.02 -3.25
CA ALA A 136 2.13 9.57 -4.09
C ALA A 136 0.76 9.59 -3.40
N LEU A 137 0.40 8.53 -2.67
CA LEU A 137 -0.85 8.46 -1.91
C LEU A 137 -0.95 9.60 -0.90
N VAL A 138 0.09 9.84 -0.09
CA VAL A 138 0.04 10.91 0.90
C VAL A 138 0.14 12.29 0.26
N SER A 139 0.98 12.45 -0.77
CA SER A 139 1.21 13.73 -1.44
C SER A 139 0.02 14.19 -2.30
N CYS A 140 -0.76 13.27 -2.89
CA CYS A 140 -1.86 13.65 -3.77
C CYS A 140 -2.90 14.51 -3.06
N VAL A 141 -3.12 14.28 -1.76
CA VAL A 141 -4.06 15.04 -0.93
C VAL A 141 -3.61 16.49 -0.77
N PHE A 142 -2.35 16.73 -0.40
CA PHE A 142 -1.80 18.09 -0.29
C PHE A 142 -1.79 18.80 -1.65
N ILE A 143 -1.31 18.14 -2.70
CA ILE A 143 -1.25 18.72 -4.05
C ILE A 143 -2.65 19.06 -4.55
N GLY A 144 -3.63 18.20 -4.29
CA GLY A 144 -5.02 18.46 -4.65
C GLY A 144 -5.64 19.63 -3.91
N ALA A 145 -5.21 19.86 -2.66
CA ALA A 145 -5.55 21.03 -1.86
C ALA A 145 -4.70 22.27 -2.22
N GLU A 146 -3.95 22.22 -3.33
CA GLU A 146 -3.05 23.29 -3.79
C GLU A 146 -1.95 23.65 -2.78
N GLN A 147 -1.56 22.68 -1.96
CA GLN A 147 -0.47 22.80 -0.98
C GLN A 147 0.73 21.96 -1.40
N THR A 148 1.93 22.47 -1.11
CA THR A 148 3.16 21.68 -1.21
C THR A 148 3.16 20.62 -0.11
N PRO A 149 3.23 19.31 -0.44
CA PRO A 149 3.33 18.28 0.59
C PRO A 149 4.57 18.52 1.46
N PRO A 150 4.45 18.49 2.79
CA PRO A 150 5.63 18.51 3.65
C PRO A 150 6.56 17.35 3.27
N TRP A 151 7.84 17.65 3.04
CA TRP A 151 8.80 16.66 2.54
C TRP A 151 8.88 15.42 3.45
N TRP A 152 8.72 15.62 4.77
CA TRP A 152 8.74 14.55 5.75
C TRP A 152 7.51 13.65 5.68
N VAL A 153 6.34 14.16 5.27
CA VAL A 153 5.13 13.35 5.04
C VAL A 153 5.36 12.44 3.83
N ALA A 154 5.82 13.00 2.71
CA ALA A 154 6.11 12.23 1.50
C ALA A 154 7.21 11.18 1.74
N THR A 155 8.26 11.55 2.49
CA THR A 155 9.37 10.65 2.84
C THR A 155 8.90 9.53 3.78
N SER A 156 8.08 9.85 4.78
CA SER A 156 7.47 8.83 5.66
C SER A 156 6.58 7.85 4.88
N GLY A 157 5.79 8.36 3.94
CA GLY A 157 5.02 7.52 3.01
C GLY A 157 5.93 6.56 2.24
N ALA A 158 6.98 7.07 1.59
CA ALA A 158 7.94 6.24 0.85
C ALA A 158 8.59 5.15 1.72
N LEU A 159 9.04 5.51 2.92
CA LEU A 159 9.69 4.58 3.87
C LEU A 159 8.70 3.51 4.36
N LEU A 160 7.46 3.88 4.67
CA LEU A 160 6.39 2.93 5.01
C LEU A 160 6.11 1.99 3.85
N GLY A 161 6.06 2.49 2.60
CA GLY A 161 5.88 1.67 1.41
C GLY A 161 7.01 0.65 1.24
N ILE A 162 8.26 1.07 1.41
CA ILE A 162 9.42 0.16 1.39
C ILE A 162 9.28 -0.89 2.50
N ALA A 163 9.04 -0.48 3.74
CA ALA A 163 8.92 -1.41 4.86
C ALA A 163 7.77 -2.41 4.65
N ALA A 164 6.63 -1.94 4.15
CA ALA A 164 5.48 -2.74 3.79
C ALA A 164 5.81 -3.78 2.71
N HIS A 165 6.51 -3.41 1.63
CA HIS A 165 6.97 -4.36 0.59
C HIS A 165 7.85 -5.46 1.17
N PHE A 166 8.89 -5.06 1.91
CA PHE A 166 9.83 -6.01 2.51
C PHE A 166 9.14 -6.96 3.49
N ALA A 167 8.19 -6.48 4.29
CA ALA A 167 7.42 -7.32 5.20
C ALA A 167 6.40 -8.22 4.49
N ASN A 168 5.73 -7.72 3.44
CA ASN A 168 4.72 -8.47 2.69
C ASN A 168 5.34 -9.70 2.02
N VAL A 169 6.54 -9.54 1.45
CA VAL A 169 7.25 -10.64 0.78
C VAL A 169 7.65 -11.76 1.73
N LEU A 170 7.87 -11.50 3.03
CA LEU A 170 8.35 -12.50 3.99
C LEU A 170 7.44 -13.72 4.11
N LYS A 171 6.12 -13.52 3.97
CA LYS A 171 5.13 -14.59 4.12
C LYS A 171 5.33 -15.72 3.12
N ASP A 172 5.59 -15.36 1.86
CA ASP A 172 5.62 -16.27 0.72
C ASP A 172 7.01 -16.42 0.10
N MET A 173 8.04 -15.80 0.72
CA MET A 173 9.40 -15.70 0.19
C MET A 173 9.99 -17.02 -0.33
N GLU A 174 9.90 -18.12 0.42
CA GLU A 174 10.48 -19.39 -0.02
C GLU A 174 9.77 -19.98 -1.23
N LYS A 175 8.43 -19.88 -1.27
CA LYS A 175 7.61 -20.34 -2.39
C LYS A 175 7.84 -19.48 -3.65
N ASP A 176 7.91 -18.17 -3.48
CA ASP A 176 8.19 -17.23 -4.57
C ASP A 176 9.57 -17.51 -5.18
N ARG A 177 10.58 -17.76 -4.34
CA ARG A 177 11.92 -18.12 -4.82
C ARG A 177 11.95 -19.42 -5.61
N SER A 178 11.18 -20.44 -5.21
CA SER A 178 11.20 -21.75 -5.89
C SER A 178 10.60 -21.69 -7.30
N ILE A 179 9.83 -20.65 -7.61
CA ILE A 179 9.30 -20.39 -8.97
C ILE A 179 10.00 -19.21 -9.67
N GLY A 180 11.15 -18.77 -9.16
CA GLY A 180 11.97 -17.73 -9.80
C GLY A 180 11.52 -16.28 -9.56
N LEU A 181 10.51 -16.03 -8.71
CA LEU A 181 10.11 -14.68 -8.32
C LEU A 181 11.09 -14.12 -7.29
N GLN A 182 12.08 -13.35 -7.77
CA GLN A 182 13.19 -12.88 -6.94
C GLN A 182 13.39 -11.36 -7.04
N GLY A 183 12.49 -10.62 -6.39
CA GLY A 183 12.70 -9.21 -6.05
C GLY A 183 13.87 -8.99 -5.08
N LEU A 184 14.17 -7.74 -4.75
CA LEU A 184 15.25 -7.41 -3.82
C LEU A 184 15.08 -8.06 -2.44
N PRO A 185 13.89 -8.05 -1.79
CA PRO A 185 13.71 -8.71 -0.49
C PRO A 185 14.06 -10.21 -0.56
N GLN A 186 13.62 -10.90 -1.62
CA GLN A 186 13.95 -12.29 -1.85
C GLN A 186 15.45 -12.49 -2.11
N ARG A 187 16.18 -11.55 -2.72
CA ARG A 187 17.62 -11.72 -2.95
C ARG A 187 18.46 -11.53 -1.70
N ILE A 188 18.10 -10.57 -0.85
CA ILE A 188 18.88 -10.25 0.36
C ILE A 188 18.54 -11.13 1.56
N GLY A 189 17.46 -11.91 1.50
CA GLY A 189 17.07 -12.85 2.55
C GLY A 189 16.12 -12.28 3.59
N SER A 190 15.47 -13.19 4.33
CA SER A 190 14.47 -12.84 5.33
C SER A 190 15.02 -11.94 6.43
N LEU A 191 16.22 -12.25 6.95
CA LEU A 191 16.83 -11.47 8.03
C LEU A 191 17.11 -10.01 7.59
N ASN A 192 17.72 -9.82 6.42
CA ASN A 192 17.99 -8.48 5.92
C ASN A 192 16.70 -7.76 5.50
N SER A 193 15.69 -8.48 5.02
CA SER A 193 14.37 -7.91 4.74
C SER A 193 13.69 -7.39 6.01
N ILE A 194 13.77 -8.14 7.12
CA ILE A 194 13.29 -7.70 8.44
C ILE A 194 14.05 -6.45 8.90
N ARG A 195 15.39 -6.43 8.75
CA ARG A 195 16.21 -5.26 9.11
C ARG A 195 15.86 -4.02 8.31
N VAL A 196 15.68 -4.15 6.98
CA VAL A 196 15.28 -3.03 6.12
C VAL A 196 13.90 -2.51 6.51
N ALA A 197 12.92 -3.40 6.70
CA ALA A 197 11.59 -3.00 7.12
C ALA A 197 11.60 -2.32 8.50
N GLY A 198 12.26 -2.92 9.51
CA GLY A 198 12.37 -2.34 10.85
C GLY A 198 13.12 -1.01 10.88
N GLY A 199 14.20 -0.87 10.09
CA GLY A 199 14.91 0.40 9.93
C GLY A 199 14.03 1.48 9.30
N GLY A 200 13.23 1.13 8.29
CA GLY A 200 12.24 2.02 7.70
C GLY A 200 11.21 2.50 8.73
N LEU A 201 10.65 1.61 9.54
CA LEU A 201 9.71 1.97 10.61
C LEU A 201 10.35 2.89 11.65
N GLY A 202 11.60 2.63 12.04
CA GLY A 202 12.33 3.48 12.97
C GLY A 202 12.57 4.90 12.42
N LEU A 203 12.90 5.02 11.13
CA LEU A 203 13.07 6.31 10.47
C LEU A 203 11.75 7.07 10.35
N VAL A 204 10.64 6.39 10.03
CA VAL A 204 9.30 6.99 10.01
C VAL A 204 8.95 7.52 11.41
N ALA A 205 9.10 6.69 12.44
CA ALA A 205 8.82 7.10 13.82
C ALA A 205 9.68 8.30 14.25
N LEU A 206 10.97 8.31 13.88
CA LEU A 206 11.86 9.44 14.12
C LEU A 206 11.32 10.71 13.45
N LEU A 207 11.06 10.68 12.13
CA LEU A 207 10.54 11.83 11.39
C LEU A 207 9.24 12.34 12.00
N LEU A 208 8.25 11.47 12.21
CA LEU A 208 6.97 11.85 12.78
C LEU A 208 7.12 12.41 14.20
N SER A 209 8.00 11.84 15.03
CA SER A 209 8.24 12.32 16.39
C SER A 209 8.91 13.71 16.48
N LEU A 210 9.65 14.09 15.43
CA LEU A 210 10.29 15.40 15.33
C LEU A 210 9.27 16.47 14.92
N TYR A 211 8.33 16.13 14.02
CA TYR A 211 7.36 17.08 13.48
C TYR A 211 5.99 17.08 14.19
N ILE A 212 5.63 16.00 14.87
CA ILE A 212 4.36 15.81 15.60
C ILE A 212 4.68 15.66 17.10
N GLY A 213 5.11 16.77 17.72
CA GLY A 213 5.65 16.77 19.08
C GLY A 213 4.68 16.24 20.15
N THR A 214 3.38 16.52 20.00
CA THR A 214 2.31 16.07 20.91
C THR A 214 2.19 14.55 21.00
N PHE A 215 2.46 13.83 19.91
CA PHE A 215 2.35 12.37 19.82
C PHE A 215 3.70 11.64 19.79
N ARG A 216 4.81 12.35 20.09
CA ARG A 216 6.19 11.80 20.05
C ARG A 216 6.33 10.43 20.72
N PHE A 217 5.98 10.33 22.00
CA PHE A 217 6.15 9.07 22.74
C PHE A 217 5.20 7.96 22.27
N PRO A 218 3.89 8.22 22.05
CA PRO A 218 2.99 7.23 21.43
C PRO A 218 3.50 6.68 20.09
N LEU A 219 3.98 7.54 19.19
CA LEU A 219 4.48 7.13 17.87
C LEU A 219 5.72 6.23 17.99
N ILE A 220 6.67 6.60 18.85
CA ILE A 220 7.85 5.77 19.12
C ILE A 220 7.44 4.41 19.71
N ALA A 221 6.53 4.40 20.68
CA ALA A 221 6.04 3.17 21.31
C ALA A 221 5.32 2.25 20.31
N ALA A 222 4.48 2.80 19.44
CA ALA A 222 3.79 2.06 18.40
C ALA A 222 4.77 1.45 17.38
N ALA A 223 5.78 2.22 16.97
CA ALA A 223 6.81 1.75 16.04
C ALA A 223 7.67 0.64 16.65
N LEU A 224 8.05 0.77 17.93
CA LEU A 224 8.76 -0.29 18.65
C LEU A 224 7.93 -1.56 18.72
N LEU A 225 6.64 -1.45 19.05
CA LEU A 225 5.73 -2.60 19.06
C LEU A 225 5.63 -3.26 17.68
N ALA A 226 5.47 -2.47 16.62
CA ALA A 226 5.41 -2.99 15.25
C ALA A 226 6.72 -3.69 14.84
N CYS A 227 7.88 -3.12 15.19
CA CYS A 227 9.19 -3.74 15.01
C CYS A 227 9.32 -5.06 15.77
N THR A 228 8.88 -5.11 17.04
CA THR A 228 8.89 -6.33 17.83
C THR A 228 8.03 -7.41 17.19
N VAL A 229 6.81 -7.07 16.74
CA VAL A 229 5.93 -8.01 16.04
C VAL A 229 6.53 -8.48 14.71
N LEU A 230 7.17 -7.58 13.96
CA LEU A 230 7.88 -7.91 12.72
C LEU A 230 9.04 -8.89 12.96
N ILE A 231 9.79 -8.73 14.05
CA ILE A 231 10.91 -9.61 14.40
C ILE A 231 10.41 -10.97 14.90
N LEU A 232 9.41 -10.98 15.79
CA LEU A 232 8.92 -12.20 16.44
C LEU A 232 7.95 -13.01 15.56
N SER A 233 7.27 -12.37 14.62
CA SER A 233 6.25 -13.01 13.77
C SER A 233 6.27 -12.48 12.32
N PRO A 234 7.43 -12.50 11.64
CA PRO A 234 7.63 -11.83 10.35
C PRO A 234 6.63 -12.28 9.27
N LYS A 235 6.38 -13.58 9.16
CA LYS A 235 5.53 -14.16 8.10
C LYS A 235 4.03 -14.00 8.35
N ARG A 236 3.60 -13.92 9.60
CA ARG A 236 2.18 -13.93 9.99
C ARG A 236 1.67 -12.53 10.31
N ALA A 237 2.44 -11.78 11.08
CA ALA A 237 2.00 -10.53 11.70
C ALA A 237 2.86 -9.32 11.29
N GLY A 238 4.01 -9.51 10.64
CA GLY A 238 4.88 -8.40 10.24
C GLY A 238 4.19 -7.36 9.35
N PHE A 239 3.63 -7.79 8.21
CA PHE A 239 2.90 -6.88 7.33
C PHE A 239 1.63 -6.27 7.97
N PRO A 240 0.77 -7.04 8.66
CA PRO A 240 -0.33 -6.48 9.45
C PRO A 240 0.10 -5.44 10.49
N ALA A 241 1.22 -5.63 11.19
CA ALA A 241 1.73 -4.67 12.17
C ALA A 241 2.13 -3.34 11.52
N ILE A 242 2.76 -3.39 10.35
CA ILE A 242 3.10 -2.18 9.58
C ILE A 242 1.83 -1.44 9.13
N MET A 243 0.81 -2.17 8.67
CA MET A 243 -0.48 -1.57 8.32
C MET A 243 -1.15 -0.90 9.52
N GLY A 244 -1.11 -1.54 10.70
CA GLY A 244 -1.62 -0.96 11.93
C GLY A 244 -0.86 0.30 12.34
N LEU A 245 0.48 0.29 12.25
CA LEU A 245 1.32 1.45 12.52
C LEU A 245 0.99 2.60 11.56
N ALA A 246 0.86 2.34 10.25
CA ALA A 246 0.52 3.37 9.28
C ALA A 246 -0.82 4.07 9.59
N LEU A 247 -1.80 3.35 10.13
CA LEU A 247 -3.06 3.95 10.58
C LEU A 247 -2.86 4.83 11.82
N ILE A 248 -2.06 4.36 12.80
CA ILE A 248 -1.72 5.15 14.00
C ILE A 248 -1.00 6.45 13.60
N ASP A 249 -0.01 6.34 12.70
CA ASP A 249 0.77 7.48 12.20
C ASP A 249 -0.13 8.53 11.54
N VAL A 250 -1.07 8.09 10.70
CA VAL A 250 -2.03 8.98 10.02
C VAL A 250 -3.01 9.62 11.01
N VAL A 251 -3.52 8.85 11.99
CA VAL A 251 -4.40 9.41 13.03
C VAL A 251 -3.67 10.47 13.85
N ALA A 252 -2.43 10.21 14.26
CA ALA A 252 -1.61 11.17 14.99
C ALA A 252 -1.34 12.44 14.15
N PHE A 253 -1.08 12.28 12.85
CA PHE A 253 -0.91 13.39 11.93
C PHE A 253 -2.16 14.26 11.79
N VAL A 254 -3.32 13.64 11.59
CA VAL A 254 -4.60 14.35 11.43
C VAL A 254 -5.00 15.04 12.74
N ALA A 255 -4.79 14.39 13.88
CA ALA A 255 -5.09 14.96 15.20
C ALA A 255 -4.13 16.08 15.62
N SER A 256 -3.05 16.31 14.87
CA SER A 256 -2.10 17.41 15.11
C SER A 256 -2.27 18.60 14.16
N GLN A 257 -3.21 18.54 13.21
CA GLN A 257 -3.58 19.69 12.37
C GLN A 257 -4.62 20.54 13.10
#